data_AF-A0A927YCJ6-F1
#
_entry.id   AF-A0A927YCJ6-F1
#
_cell.length_a   1.000
_cell.length_b   1.000
_cell.length_c   1.000
_cell.angle_alpha   90.00
_cell.angle_beta   90.00
_cell.angle_gamma   90.00
#
_symmetry.space_group_name_H-M   'P 1'
#
loop_
_entity.id
_entity.type
_entity.pdbx_description
1 polymer ?
#
loop_
_entity_poly.entity_id
_entity_poly.type
_entity_poly.pdbx_seq_one_letter_code
_entity_poly.pdbx_strand_id
1 'polypeptide(L)' 'MCGVFIDRFGKDISFRKVDEEHSEFSVDVNVSPQFFGWIFSLGRDVRVVGPKKVVEEMKKAAKEFLRNLE' A
#
# COMPACT_ATOMS: atom_id res chain seq x y z
N MET A 1 3.18 -12.23 -3.34
CA MET A 1 2.68 -10.98 -3.99
C MET A 1 3.75 -10.00 -4.45
N CYS A 2 5.04 -10.20 -4.13
CA CYS A 2 6.10 -9.24 -4.49
C CYS A 2 6.15 -8.88 -5.99
N GLY A 3 5.80 -9.82 -6.89
CA GLY A 3 5.75 -9.57 -8.34
C GLY A 3 4.91 -8.36 -8.75
N VAL A 4 3.74 -8.14 -8.13
CA VAL A 4 2.86 -7.01 -8.45
C VAL A 4 3.54 -5.66 -8.19
N PHE A 5 4.40 -5.60 -7.18
CA PHE A 5 5.16 -4.41 -6.84
C PHE A 5 6.36 -4.21 -7.76
N ILE A 6 7.02 -5.30 -8.17
CA ILE A 6 8.11 -5.28 -9.15
C ILE A 6 7.57 -4.80 -10.51
N ASP A 7 6.39 -5.24 -10.92
CA ASP A 7 5.76 -4.82 -12.18
C ASP A 7 5.41 -3.32 -12.17
N ARG A 8 5.01 -2.79 -11.00
CA ARG A 8 4.61 -1.38 -10.87
C ARG A 8 5.77 -0.42 -10.69
N PHE A 9 6.76 -0.80 -9.88
CA PHE A 9 7.85 0.08 -9.46
C PHE A 9 9.21 -0.28 -10.08
N GLY A 10 9.27 -1.36 -10.86
CA GLY A 10 10.49 -1.87 -11.46
C GLY A 10 11.28 -2.78 -10.53
N LYS A 11 12.44 -3.23 -11.02
CA LYS A 11 13.31 -4.19 -10.33
C LYS A 11 14.20 -3.54 -9.26
N ASP A 12 14.19 -2.22 -9.15
CA ASP A 12 15.06 -1.46 -8.25
C ASP A 12 14.53 -1.38 -6.81
N ILE A 13 13.38 -2.02 -6.53
CA ILE A 13 12.84 -2.12 -5.18
C ILE A 13 13.48 -3.28 -4.41
N SER A 14 13.95 -2.99 -3.19
CA SER A 14 14.55 -3.98 -2.31
C SER A 14 13.56 -4.42 -1.24
N PHE A 15 13.30 -5.73 -1.16
CA PHE A 15 12.49 -6.32 -0.11
C PHE A 15 13.36 -6.73 1.08
N ARG A 16 12.92 -6.37 2.28
CA ARG A 16 13.45 -6.84 3.55
C ARG A 16 12.46 -7.81 4.17
N LYS A 17 12.93 -8.98 4.57
CA LYS A 17 12.13 -9.94 5.35
C LYS A 17 11.82 -9.32 6.73
N VAL A 18 10.54 -9.30 7.11
CA VAL A 18 10.09 -8.85 8.43
C VAL A 18 9.91 -10.07 9.34
N ASP A 19 9.26 -11.11 8.82
CA ASP A 19 9.06 -12.41 9.47
C ASP A 19 8.93 -13.51 8.40
N GLU A 20 8.51 -14.72 8.78
CA GLU A 20 8.38 -15.86 7.86
C GLU A 20 7.35 -15.66 6.75
N GLU A 21 6.32 -14.84 6.99
CA GLU A 21 5.20 -14.64 6.08
C GLU A 21 5.23 -13.25 5.40
N HIS A 22 5.93 -12.28 5.99
CA HIS A 22 5.88 -10.89 5.57
C HIS A 22 7.23 -10.34 5.10
N SER A 23 7.15 -9.52 4.05
CA SER A 23 8.25 -8.70 3.55
C SER A 23 7.82 -7.24 3.43
N GLU A 24 8.78 -6.34 3.60
CA GLU A 24 8.60 -4.90 3.56
C GLU A 24 9.55 -4.28 2.54
N PHE A 25 9.14 -3.22 1.89
CA PHE A 25 9.99 -2.44 0.99
C PHE A 25 9.59 -0.97 1.09
N SER A 26 10.43 -0.08 0.59
CA SER A 26 10.17 1.36 0.51
C SER A 26 10.32 1.85 -0.92
N VAL A 27 9.44 2.75 -1.32
CA VAL A 27 9.40 3.35 -2.66
C VAL A 27 8.99 4.80 -2.57
N ASP A 28 9.53 5.61 -3.48
CA ASP A 28 9.05 6.96 -3.70
C ASP A 28 7.79 6.91 -4.55
N VAL A 29 6.69 7.45 -4.01
CA VAL A 29 5.39 7.47 -4.67
C VAL A 29 4.71 8.80 -4.46
N ASN A 30 3.95 9.23 -5.46
CA ASN A 30 3.01 10.34 -5.29
C ASN A 30 1.76 9.83 -4.56
N VAL A 31 1.62 10.21 -3.29
CA VAL A 31 0.48 9.82 -2.45
C VAL A 31 -0.78 10.51 -2.96
N SER A 32 -1.73 9.71 -3.43
CA SER A 32 -2.94 10.18 -4.13
C SER A 32 -4.11 9.21 -3.93
N PRO A 33 -5.36 9.64 -4.17
CA PRO A 33 -6.53 8.75 -4.12
C PRO A 33 -6.39 7.52 -5.04
N GLN A 34 -5.78 7.68 -6.22
CA GLN A 34 -5.54 6.58 -7.16
C GLN A 34 -4.55 5.56 -6.59
N PHE A 35 -3.51 6.02 -5.89
CA PHE A 35 -2.58 5.14 -5.19
C PHE A 35 -3.30 4.33 -4.10
N PHE A 36 -4.13 4.99 -3.27
CA PHE A 36 -4.89 4.27 -2.23
C PHE A 36 -5.91 3.30 -2.82
N GLY A 37 -6.64 3.69 -3.88
CA GLY A 37 -7.57 2.79 -4.58
C GLY A 37 -6.87 1.55 -5.14
N TRP A 38 -5.67 1.71 -5.69
CA TRP A 38 -4.86 0.57 -6.12
C TRP A 38 -4.47 -0.33 -4.94
N ILE A 39 -4.02 0.22 -3.81
CA ILE A 39 -3.73 -0.60 -2.62
C ILE A 39 -4.99 -1.32 -2.13
N PHE A 40 -6.15 -0.67 -2.11
CA PHE A 40 -7.41 -1.32 -1.72
C PHE A 40 -7.77 -2.53 -2.61
N SER A 41 -7.45 -2.47 -3.91
CA SER A 41 -7.67 -3.61 -4.82
C SER A 41 -6.83 -4.86 -4.48
N LEU A 42 -5.76 -4.70 -3.69
CA LEU A 42 -4.91 -5.80 -3.22
C LEU A 42 -5.45 -6.48 -1.95
N GLY A 43 -6.60 -6.04 -1.44
CA GLY A 43 -7.30 -6.68 -0.34
C GLY A 43 -6.51 -6.61 0.98
N ARG A 44 -6.37 -7.76 1.65
CA ARG A 44 -5.77 -7.85 3.01
C ARG A 44 -4.30 -8.25 3.00
N ASP A 45 -3.75 -8.57 1.83
CA ASP A 45 -2.40 -9.10 1.71
C ASP A 45 -1.31 -8.01 1.76
N VAL A 46 -1.72 -6.73 1.71
CA VAL A 46 -0.85 -5.56 1.68
C VAL A 46 -1.32 -4.54 2.69
N ARG A 47 -0.37 -3.91 3.37
CA ARG A 47 -0.64 -2.76 4.23
C ARG A 47 0.44 -1.69 4.06
N VAL A 48 0.04 -0.43 4.13
CA VAL A 48 0.98 0.68 4.28
C VAL A 48 1.33 0.80 5.76
N VAL A 49 2.62 0.70 6.06
CA VAL A 49 3.16 0.73 7.43
C VAL A 49 3.80 2.07 7.79
N GLY A 50 4.11 2.90 6.79
CA GLY A 50 4.72 4.19 7.00
C GLY A 50 4.80 5.02 5.70
N PRO A 51 5.14 6.32 5.83
CA PRO A 51 5.24 7.06 7.10
C PRO A 51 3.86 7.25 7.76
N LYS A 52 3.84 7.57 9.07
CA LYS A 52 2.58 7.67 9.87
C LYS A 52 1.51 8.54 9.21
N LYS A 53 1.92 9.65 8.58
CA LYS A 53 1.01 10.54 7.85
C LYS A 53 0.24 9.80 6.74
N VAL A 54 0.93 9.00 5.93
CA VAL A 54 0.33 8.25 4.81
C VAL A 54 -0.57 7.12 5.33
N VAL A 55 -0.22 6.52 6.46
CA VAL A 55 -1.09 5.53 7.15
C VAL A 55 -2.42 6.18 7.55
N GLU A 56 -2.39 7.40 8.10
CA GLU A 56 -3.62 8.12 8.47
C GLU A 56 -4.42 8.57 7.25
N GLU A 57 -3.76 9.00 6.16
CA GLU A 57 -4.42 9.32 4.89
C GLU A 57 -5.14 8.11 4.28
N MET A 58 -4.50 6.92 4.29
CA MET A 58 -5.12 5.66 3.86
C MET A 58 -6.37 5.33 4.69
N LYS A 59 -6.28 5.44 6.02
CA LYS A 59 -7.43 5.21 6.92
C LYS A 59 -8.57 6.19 6.62
N LYS A 60 -8.25 7.46 6.34
CA LYS A 60 -9.25 8.46 5.96
C LYS A 60 -9.91 8.09 4.63
N ALA A 61 -9.13 7.75 3.61
CA ALA A 61 -9.64 7.33 2.30
C ALA A 61 -10.56 6.11 2.41
N ALA A 62 -10.21 5.12 3.24
CA ALA A 62 -11.04 3.94 3.47
C ALA A 62 -12.39 4.29 4.13
N LYS A 63 -12.37 5.19 5.12
CA LYS A 63 -13.60 5.68 5.78
C LYS A 63 -14.50 6.46 4.80
N GLU A 64 -13.90 7.31 3.97
CA GLU A 64 -14.64 8.06 2.94
C GLU A 64 -15.24 7.13 1.88
N PHE A 65 -14.51 6.09 1.47
CA PHE A 65 -15.03 5.09 0.56
C PHE A 65 -16.23 4.32 1.15
N LEU A 66 -16.13 3.90 2.41
CA LEU A 66 -17.20 3.22 3.15
C LEU A 66 -18.48 4.06 3.24
N ARG A 67 -18.35 5.38 3.44
CA ARG A 67 -19.51 6.31 3.50
C ARG A 67 -20.30 6.38 2.20
N ASN A 68 -19.72 6.03 1.07
CA ASN A 68 -20.46 5.99 -0.21
C ASN A 68 -21.34 4.74 -0.36
N LEU A 69 -21.28 3.81 0.59
CA LEU A 69 -22.07 2.57 0.60
C LEU A 69 -23.26 2.65 1.59
N GLU A 70 -23.38 3.76 2.31
CA GLU A 70 -24.51 4.09 3.19
C GLU A 70 -25.59 4.86 2.42
#